data_AF-A0A661N2Z5-F1
#
_entry.id   AF-A0A661N2Z5-F1
#
_cell.length_a   1.000
_cell.length_b   1.000
_cell.length_c   1.000
_cell.angle_alpha   90.00
_cell.angle_beta   90.00
_cell.angle_gamma   90.00
#
_symmetry.space_group_name_H-M   'P 1'
#
loop_
_entity.id
_entity.type
_entity.pdbx_description
1 polymer ?
#
loop_
_entity_poly.entity_id
_entity_poly.type
_entity_poly.pdbx_seq_one_letter_code
_entity_poly.pdbx_strand_id
1 'polypeptide(L)'
;MDNGMKAILRNSLVGGALVAQLLSGCMAETASSAVAKPADGKADAVSRLCADAGEPADCDICDVRSWYGDGECDEFCTSPDPDCGTAAPVCSYDIVSPLGDTSADLEALSGRARRVTFENIDSLTGTEIEQIIAAVTLEYTDVEGLTSEEIFAEADAGEFFLEPVTQGAVTYDWVRFYAGDTEVGTVFEDGTTRPVASVSDGDLRGCTAPDAPSPDGPTPAPTTESYICDYAPHPFADFSYDLEPGARATYARSDVADIPEVTAEQIFAAARHRDGVAADADLVAAFDISDDDEFDVLRLEVGGAQYDWVRWWAGDTEVGIIFDADAVSIVAEIGDQEVIGCRTTDR
;
A
#
# COMPACT_ATOMS: atom_id res chain seq x y z
N MET A 1 -38.96 -27.85 15.52
CA MET A 1 -38.90 -27.29 14.16
C MET A 1 -37.50 -27.59 13.66
N ASP A 2 -37.38 -28.75 13.01
CA ASP A 2 -36.15 -29.27 12.41
C ASP A 2 -35.79 -28.43 11.18
N ASN A 3 -34.57 -27.89 11.14
CA ASN A 3 -33.97 -27.38 9.92
C ASN A 3 -32.77 -28.28 9.57
N GLY A 4 -33.01 -29.14 8.58
CA GLY A 4 -32.06 -30.11 8.07
C GLY A 4 -30.93 -29.46 7.28
N MET A 5 -29.71 -29.68 7.75
CA MET A 5 -28.47 -29.38 7.05
C MET A 5 -28.18 -30.53 6.09
N LYS A 6 -28.35 -30.28 4.78
CA LYS A 6 -28.01 -31.24 3.71
C LYS A 6 -26.51 -31.14 3.42
N ALA A 7 -25.76 -32.17 3.84
CA ALA A 7 -24.39 -32.40 3.39
C ALA A 7 -24.37 -32.83 1.92
N ILE A 8 -23.61 -32.11 1.08
CA ILE A 8 -23.29 -32.51 -0.29
C ILE A 8 -21.96 -33.26 -0.26
N LEU A 9 -22.04 -34.60 -0.25
CA LEU A 9 -20.92 -35.49 -0.53
C LEU A 9 -20.73 -35.56 -2.06
N ARG A 10 -19.63 -35.01 -2.57
CA ARG A 10 -19.13 -35.33 -3.92
C ARG A 10 -18.07 -36.41 -3.83
N ASN A 11 -18.50 -37.64 -4.16
CA ASN A 11 -17.61 -38.70 -4.63
C ASN A 11 -17.05 -38.29 -6.00
N SER A 12 -15.73 -38.32 -6.17
CA SER A 12 -15.12 -38.53 -7.49
C SER A 12 -13.97 -39.52 -7.35
N LEU A 13 -14.19 -40.67 -7.97
CA LEU A 13 -13.32 -41.82 -8.05
C LEU A 13 -12.99 -42.01 -9.54
N VAL A 14 -11.79 -42.53 -9.82
CA VAL A 14 -11.32 -43.07 -11.11
C VAL A 14 -10.70 -42.06 -12.09
N GLY A 15 -9.42 -42.29 -12.43
CA GLY A 15 -8.80 -41.67 -13.61
C GLY A 15 -7.30 -41.87 -13.71
N GLY A 16 -6.82 -43.12 -13.58
CA GLY A 16 -5.42 -43.44 -13.80
C GLY A 16 -5.02 -43.45 -15.28
N ALA A 17 -3.76 -43.07 -15.48
CA ALA A 17 -2.84 -43.46 -16.54
C ALA A 17 -3.00 -42.88 -17.96
N LEU A 18 -1.82 -42.52 -18.49
CA LEU A 18 -1.40 -42.63 -19.89
C LEU A 18 -1.58 -41.40 -20.80
N VAL A 19 -0.59 -40.50 -20.83
CA VAL A 19 0.01 -40.00 -22.10
C VAL A 19 1.46 -39.57 -21.82
N ALA A 20 2.41 -40.41 -22.20
CA ALA A 20 3.80 -40.00 -22.43
C ALA A 20 3.99 -39.97 -23.95
N GLN A 21 4.02 -38.77 -24.55
CA GLN A 21 4.47 -38.58 -25.93
C GLN A 21 4.76 -37.10 -26.22
N LEU A 22 5.92 -36.89 -26.86
CA LEU A 22 6.27 -35.76 -27.74
C LEU A 22 6.67 -34.42 -27.08
N LEU A 23 7.90 -34.37 -26.58
CA LEU A 23 8.70 -33.14 -26.55
C LEU A 23 9.97 -33.37 -27.39
N SER A 24 9.87 -33.13 -28.69
CA SER A 24 11.02 -32.91 -29.57
C SER A 24 10.59 -32.06 -30.75
N GLY A 25 11.02 -30.80 -30.73
CA GLY A 25 10.99 -29.91 -31.90
C GLY A 25 10.28 -28.59 -31.67
N CYS A 26 11.01 -27.61 -31.12
CA CYS A 26 10.87 -26.17 -31.40
C CYS A 26 12.13 -25.46 -30.86
N MET A 27 13.28 -25.71 -31.49
CA MET A 27 14.51 -24.91 -31.32
C MET A 27 14.79 -24.26 -32.67
N ALA A 28 14.11 -23.14 -32.95
CA ALA A 28 14.46 -22.22 -34.02
C ALA A 28 13.67 -20.90 -33.84
N GLU A 29 13.92 -20.18 -32.74
CA GLU A 29 13.72 -18.74 -32.75
C GLU A 29 14.90 -18.12 -33.49
N THR A 30 14.71 -17.87 -34.78
CA THR A 30 15.56 -16.96 -35.51
C THR A 30 15.41 -15.57 -34.90
N ALA A 31 16.49 -15.06 -34.31
CA ALA A 31 16.69 -13.66 -33.99
C ALA A 31 16.51 -12.81 -35.27
N SER A 32 15.28 -12.39 -35.54
CA SER A 32 14.94 -11.52 -36.68
C SER A 32 13.67 -10.74 -36.39
N SER A 33 13.68 -9.95 -35.32
CA SER A 33 12.74 -8.83 -35.14
C SER A 33 13.37 -7.64 -34.41
N ALA A 34 14.71 -7.52 -34.44
CA ALA A 34 15.32 -6.21 -34.24
C ALA A 34 15.08 -5.40 -35.52
N VAL A 35 13.91 -4.77 -35.62
CA VAL A 35 13.69 -3.68 -36.59
C VAL A 35 14.78 -2.66 -36.29
N ALA A 36 15.72 -2.50 -37.21
CA ALA A 36 16.75 -1.47 -37.11
C ALA A 36 16.02 -0.14 -36.95
N LYS A 37 16.16 0.52 -35.78
CA LYS A 37 15.63 1.87 -35.56
C LYS A 37 16.18 2.75 -36.69
N PRO A 38 15.34 3.23 -37.62
CA PRO A 38 15.82 4.10 -38.66
C PRO A 38 16.41 5.36 -38.01
N ALA A 39 17.49 5.88 -38.58
CA ALA A 39 18.19 7.07 -38.07
C ALA A 39 17.40 8.38 -38.27
N ASP A 40 16.14 8.27 -38.67
CA ASP A 40 15.27 9.39 -38.96
C ASP A 40 14.72 9.94 -37.64
N GLY A 41 14.53 11.26 -37.54
CA GLY A 41 14.04 11.89 -36.32
C GLY A 41 12.64 11.39 -35.95
N LYS A 42 12.21 11.52 -34.69
CA LYS A 42 10.86 11.12 -34.24
C LYS A 42 9.75 11.64 -35.18
N ALA A 43 9.92 12.84 -35.74
CA ALA A 43 9.00 13.43 -36.71
C ALA A 43 8.87 12.64 -38.02
N ASP A 44 9.96 12.07 -38.53
CA ASP A 44 9.96 11.30 -39.78
C ASP A 44 9.31 9.91 -39.61
N ALA A 45 9.28 9.39 -38.38
CA ALA A 45 8.56 8.16 -38.06
C ALA A 45 7.04 8.39 -38.09
N VAL A 46 6.56 9.48 -37.46
CA VAL A 46 5.13 9.83 -37.42
C VAL A 46 4.58 10.09 -38.82
N SER A 47 5.26 10.90 -39.65
CA SER A 47 4.79 11.19 -41.01
C SER A 47 4.73 9.94 -41.90
N ARG A 48 5.60 8.94 -41.70
CA ARG A 48 5.50 7.66 -42.41
C ARG A 48 4.31 6.83 -41.92
N LEU A 49 4.09 6.75 -40.61
CA LEU A 49 2.97 6.02 -40.04
C LEU A 49 1.63 6.61 -40.49
N CYS A 50 1.53 7.94 -40.60
CA CYS A 50 0.38 8.62 -41.19
C CYS A 50 0.20 8.29 -42.68
N ALA A 51 1.28 8.37 -43.47
CA ALA A 51 1.23 8.05 -44.89
C ALA A 51 0.82 6.59 -45.16
N ASP A 52 1.30 5.65 -44.33
CA ASP A 52 0.94 4.22 -44.39
C ASP A 52 -0.52 3.98 -44.01
N ALA A 53 -1.09 4.83 -43.13
CA ALA A 53 -2.52 4.82 -42.81
C ALA A 53 -3.39 5.50 -43.88
N GLY A 54 -2.79 6.12 -44.91
CA GLY A 54 -3.52 6.89 -45.93
C GLY A 54 -3.99 8.27 -45.45
N GLU A 55 -3.43 8.76 -44.34
CA GLU A 55 -3.78 10.03 -43.71
C GLU A 55 -2.78 11.16 -44.08
N PRO A 56 -3.13 12.44 -43.87
CA PRO A 56 -2.20 13.56 -44.04
C PRO A 56 -0.91 13.40 -43.24
N ALA A 57 0.21 13.96 -43.72
CA ALA A 57 1.52 13.79 -43.09
C ALA A 57 1.64 14.38 -41.67
N ASP A 58 0.67 15.21 -41.27
CA ASP A 58 0.48 15.87 -39.98
C ASP A 58 -0.68 15.26 -39.16
N CYS A 59 -1.08 14.02 -39.46
CA CYS A 59 -2.12 13.33 -38.70
C CYS A 59 -1.69 13.08 -37.25
N ASP A 60 -2.67 13.06 -36.33
CA ASP A 60 -2.46 12.51 -34.99
C ASP A 60 -2.47 10.99 -35.10
N ILE A 61 -1.27 10.40 -35.21
CA ILE A 61 -1.14 8.97 -35.45
C ILE A 61 -1.78 8.12 -34.32
N CYS A 62 -1.83 8.65 -33.11
CA CYS A 62 -2.40 7.95 -31.96
C CYS A 62 -3.92 7.91 -32.04
N ASP A 63 -4.57 9.00 -32.48
CA ASP A 63 -6.01 8.98 -32.77
C ASP A 63 -6.34 8.04 -33.93
N VAL A 64 -5.57 8.11 -35.02
CA VAL A 64 -5.75 7.27 -36.22
C VAL A 64 -5.60 5.78 -35.92
N ARG A 65 -4.72 5.41 -34.99
CA ARG A 65 -4.48 4.03 -34.57
C ARG A 65 -5.34 3.59 -33.40
N SER A 66 -6.12 4.51 -32.81
CA SER A 66 -6.88 4.28 -31.58
C SER A 66 -5.98 3.82 -30.44
N TRP A 67 -4.82 4.47 -30.31
CA TRP A 67 -3.87 4.28 -29.23
C TRP A 67 -4.24 5.10 -27.99
N TYR A 68 -4.97 6.21 -28.15
CA TYR A 68 -5.57 6.86 -26.98
C TYR A 68 -6.65 5.98 -26.35
N GLY A 69 -6.51 5.66 -25.07
CA GLY A 69 -7.46 4.83 -24.32
C GLY A 69 -7.30 3.33 -24.59
N ASP A 70 -6.15 2.89 -25.10
CA ASP A 70 -5.84 1.47 -25.32
C ASP A 70 -5.17 0.78 -24.11
N GLY A 71 -4.84 1.56 -23.08
CA GLY A 71 -4.24 1.11 -21.83
C GLY A 71 -2.71 1.03 -21.87
N GLU A 72 -2.06 1.36 -22.99
CA GLU A 72 -0.62 1.56 -23.08
C GLU A 72 -0.30 3.06 -23.10
N CYS A 73 0.68 3.49 -22.29
CA CYS A 73 1.10 4.89 -22.29
C CYS A 73 2.02 5.20 -23.50
N ASP A 74 1.47 5.90 -24.49
CA ASP A 74 2.19 6.38 -25.67
C ASP A 74 2.65 7.84 -25.55
N GLU A 75 3.73 8.08 -24.80
CA GLU A 75 4.32 9.42 -24.59
C GLU A 75 4.77 10.13 -25.88
N PHE A 76 4.81 9.42 -27.03
CA PHE A 76 5.19 9.99 -28.32
C PHE A 76 4.02 10.60 -29.09
N CYS A 77 2.79 10.49 -28.57
CA CYS A 77 1.59 11.04 -29.18
C CYS A 77 1.63 12.57 -29.26
N THR A 78 0.85 13.12 -30.20
CA THR A 78 0.79 14.58 -30.40
C THR A 78 -0.02 15.25 -29.29
N SER A 79 -1.10 14.59 -28.84
CA SER A 79 -1.83 14.94 -27.63
C SER A 79 -1.31 14.06 -26.48
N PRO A 80 -1.32 14.55 -25.22
CA PRO A 80 -1.03 13.71 -24.07
C PRO A 80 -1.96 12.50 -24.08
N ASP A 81 -1.38 11.32 -24.02
CA ASP A 81 -2.13 10.09 -24.01
C ASP A 81 -2.92 9.99 -22.68
N PRO A 82 -4.25 9.83 -22.72
CA PRO A 82 -5.04 9.58 -21.51
C PRO A 82 -4.56 8.37 -20.69
N ASP A 83 -3.93 7.39 -21.32
CA ASP A 83 -3.36 6.20 -20.66
C ASP A 83 -1.98 6.46 -20.04
N CYS A 84 -1.30 7.53 -20.47
CA CYS A 84 -0.16 8.09 -19.76
C CYS A 84 -0.58 8.84 -18.50
N GLY A 85 -1.54 8.27 -17.76
CA GLY A 85 -1.99 8.78 -16.49
C GLY A 85 -0.80 9.21 -15.64
N THR A 86 -0.92 10.40 -15.06
CA THR A 86 -0.05 10.82 -13.97
C THR A 86 0.03 9.65 -12.99
N ALA A 87 1.23 9.10 -12.78
CA ALA A 87 1.45 7.91 -11.96
C ALA A 87 0.53 7.91 -10.74
N ALA A 88 -0.16 6.80 -10.49
CA ALA A 88 -1.10 6.74 -9.39
C ALA A 88 -0.42 7.29 -8.11
N PRO A 89 -1.08 8.19 -7.37
CA PRO A 89 -0.48 8.75 -6.17
C PRO A 89 -0.09 7.62 -5.23
N VAL A 90 1.14 7.67 -4.75
CA VAL A 90 1.65 6.70 -3.78
C VAL A 90 1.52 7.32 -2.41
N CYS A 91 0.75 6.66 -1.55
CA CYS A 91 0.63 7.00 -0.14
C CYS A 91 1.38 5.95 0.68
N SER A 92 2.26 6.38 1.58
CA SER A 92 3.07 5.48 2.40
C SER A 92 3.29 6.09 3.79
N TYR A 93 3.46 5.25 4.80
CA TYR A 93 3.88 5.65 6.14
C TYR A 93 5.30 6.25 6.15
N ASP A 94 6.13 5.93 5.15
CA ASP A 94 7.45 6.54 4.98
C ASP A 94 7.37 8.01 4.54
N ILE A 95 6.21 8.45 4.04
CA ILE A 95 5.96 9.82 3.62
C ILE A 95 5.22 10.51 4.77
N VAL A 96 5.87 11.47 5.42
CA VAL A 96 5.25 12.23 6.52
C VAL A 96 4.07 13.03 6.00
N SER A 97 2.89 12.82 6.58
CA SER A 97 1.71 13.62 6.29
C SER A 97 1.90 15.05 6.81
N PRO A 98 1.55 16.09 6.02
CA PRO A 98 1.61 17.46 6.51
C PRO A 98 0.57 17.77 7.59
N LEU A 99 -0.41 16.88 7.81
CA LEU A 99 -1.61 17.12 8.61
C LEU A 99 -1.61 16.46 10.00
N GLY A 100 -0.54 15.76 10.36
CA GLY A 100 -0.45 14.96 11.58
C GLY A 100 -0.28 13.48 11.27
N ASP A 101 -0.34 12.66 12.31
CA ASP A 101 -0.01 11.23 12.25
C ASP A 101 -1.27 10.36 12.33
N THR A 102 -2.38 10.88 12.87
CA THR A 102 -3.63 10.14 13.11
C THR A 102 -4.87 10.90 12.64
N SER A 103 -5.98 10.20 12.42
CA SER A 103 -7.24 10.84 12.02
C SER A 103 -7.83 11.70 13.13
N ALA A 104 -7.44 11.47 14.39
CA ALA A 104 -7.72 12.38 15.49
C ALA A 104 -7.11 13.78 15.28
N ASP A 105 -5.93 13.86 14.63
CA ASP A 105 -5.33 15.14 14.24
C ASP A 105 -6.18 15.83 13.16
N LEU A 106 -6.71 15.06 12.19
CA LEU A 106 -7.63 15.58 11.18
C LEU A 106 -8.93 16.08 11.81
N GLU A 107 -9.51 15.35 12.75
CA GLU A 107 -10.73 15.77 13.46
C GLU A 107 -10.52 17.06 14.26
N ALA A 108 -9.34 17.26 14.83
CA ALA A 108 -8.99 18.51 15.51
C ALA A 108 -8.90 19.70 14.55
N LEU A 109 -8.58 19.44 13.27
CA LEU A 109 -8.47 20.42 12.19
C LEU A 109 -9.74 20.52 11.33
N SER A 110 -10.70 19.59 11.48
CA SER A 110 -11.85 19.48 10.59
C SER A 110 -13.00 20.40 10.99
N GLY A 111 -13.74 20.83 9.97
CA GLY A 111 -14.98 21.56 10.13
C GLY A 111 -16.17 20.62 10.39
N ARG A 112 -17.36 21.10 10.06
CA ARG A 112 -18.56 20.26 10.16
C ARG A 112 -18.59 19.27 9.00
N ALA A 113 -18.54 17.98 9.33
CA ALA A 113 -18.74 16.90 8.38
C ALA A 113 -20.09 17.01 7.63
N ARG A 114 -20.04 16.79 6.32
CA ARG A 114 -21.23 16.62 5.47
C ARG A 114 -21.34 15.14 5.07
N ARG A 115 -22.36 14.48 5.62
CA ARG A 115 -22.70 13.11 5.23
C ARG A 115 -23.29 13.08 3.82
N VAL A 116 -22.76 12.18 3.01
CA VAL A 116 -23.11 11.94 1.62
C VAL A 116 -23.50 10.48 1.46
N THR A 117 -24.55 10.22 0.69
CA THR A 117 -25.03 8.88 0.37
C THR A 117 -25.39 8.83 -1.10
N PHE A 118 -25.56 7.63 -1.67
CA PHE A 118 -25.99 7.50 -3.06
C PHE A 118 -27.33 8.24 -3.33
N GLU A 119 -28.23 8.28 -2.35
CA GLU A 119 -29.52 9.00 -2.47
C GLU A 119 -29.37 10.53 -2.68
N ASN A 120 -28.23 11.12 -2.32
CA ASN A 120 -27.97 12.54 -2.47
C ASN A 120 -26.76 12.84 -3.36
N ILE A 121 -26.31 11.89 -4.18
CA ILE A 121 -25.18 12.05 -5.10
C ILE A 121 -25.36 13.23 -6.06
N ASP A 122 -26.60 13.50 -6.50
CA ASP A 122 -26.94 14.64 -7.36
C ASP A 122 -26.69 16.01 -6.71
N SER A 123 -26.47 16.05 -5.38
CA SER A 123 -26.12 17.27 -4.66
C SER A 123 -24.62 17.58 -4.64
N LEU A 124 -23.80 16.63 -5.11
CA LEU A 124 -22.35 16.77 -5.16
C LEU A 124 -21.90 17.59 -6.37
N THR A 125 -20.80 18.29 -6.19
CA THR A 125 -20.06 18.85 -7.33
C THR A 125 -19.33 17.74 -8.09
N GLY A 126 -18.93 18.01 -9.34
CA GLY A 126 -18.14 17.06 -10.12
C GLY A 126 -16.84 16.67 -9.40
N THR A 127 -16.14 17.64 -8.83
CA THR A 127 -14.90 17.42 -8.06
C THR A 127 -15.12 16.55 -6.83
N GLU A 128 -16.21 16.76 -6.07
CA GLU A 128 -16.51 15.92 -4.90
C GLU A 128 -16.80 14.46 -5.30
N ILE A 129 -17.45 14.24 -6.44
CA ILE A 129 -17.63 12.88 -6.99
C ILE A 129 -16.27 12.28 -7.35
N GLU A 130 -15.42 13.03 -8.06
CA GLU A 130 -14.08 12.56 -8.44
C GLU A 130 -13.19 12.27 -7.22
N GLN A 131 -13.28 13.06 -6.16
CA GLN A 131 -12.57 12.83 -4.89
C GLN A 131 -13.05 11.55 -4.20
N ILE A 132 -14.37 11.28 -4.17
CA ILE A 132 -14.90 10.02 -3.63
C ILE A 132 -14.38 8.82 -4.42
N ILE A 133 -14.42 8.90 -5.75
CA ILE A 133 -13.89 7.85 -6.63
C ILE A 133 -12.40 7.64 -6.33
N ALA A 134 -11.60 8.71 -6.31
CA ALA A 134 -10.17 8.64 -6.07
C ALA A 134 -9.83 8.06 -4.69
N ALA A 135 -10.58 8.43 -3.64
CA ALA A 135 -10.38 7.91 -2.29
C ALA A 135 -10.62 6.39 -2.22
N VAL A 136 -11.69 5.91 -2.89
CA VAL A 136 -12.00 4.49 -2.98
C VAL A 136 -10.96 3.75 -3.84
N THR A 137 -10.50 4.34 -4.95
CA THR A 137 -9.42 3.76 -5.78
C THR A 137 -8.07 3.69 -5.08
N LEU A 138 -7.77 4.61 -4.18
CA LEU A 138 -6.53 4.55 -3.40
C LEU A 138 -6.54 3.44 -2.35
N GLU A 139 -7.73 3.12 -1.82
CA GLU A 139 -7.85 2.13 -0.75
C GLU A 139 -8.09 0.71 -1.28
N TYR A 140 -8.77 0.55 -2.41
CA TYR A 140 -9.08 -0.74 -2.99
C TYR A 140 -8.44 -0.93 -4.37
N THR A 141 -7.77 -2.06 -4.57
CA THR A 141 -7.07 -2.37 -5.83
C THR A 141 -8.00 -2.71 -7.00
N ASP A 142 -9.26 -3.06 -6.71
CA ASP A 142 -10.16 -3.72 -7.67
C ASP A 142 -11.40 -2.87 -8.04
N VAL A 143 -11.24 -1.54 -8.10
CA VAL A 143 -12.37 -0.62 -8.37
C VAL A 143 -12.45 -0.09 -9.79
N GLU A 144 -11.57 -0.58 -10.67
CA GLU A 144 -11.55 -0.16 -12.06
C GLU A 144 -12.83 -0.60 -12.78
N GLY A 145 -13.51 0.38 -13.40
CA GLY A 145 -14.75 0.14 -14.14
C GLY A 145 -16.02 0.06 -13.27
N LEU A 146 -15.92 0.29 -11.95
CA LEU A 146 -17.09 0.40 -11.10
C LEU A 146 -17.93 1.64 -11.44
N THR A 147 -19.24 1.47 -11.38
CA THR A 147 -20.20 2.57 -11.43
C THR A 147 -20.20 3.34 -10.11
N SER A 148 -20.71 4.58 -10.10
CA SER A 148 -20.83 5.35 -8.86
C SER A 148 -21.71 4.65 -7.80
N GLU A 149 -22.68 3.83 -8.21
CA GLU A 149 -23.49 3.04 -7.26
C GLU A 149 -22.65 1.95 -6.59
N GLU A 150 -21.79 1.27 -7.35
CA GLU A 150 -20.88 0.25 -6.84
C GLU A 150 -19.81 0.84 -5.94
N ILE A 151 -19.25 2.00 -6.29
CA ILE A 151 -18.29 2.74 -5.44
C ILE A 151 -18.90 3.10 -4.09
N PHE A 152 -20.17 3.52 -4.08
CA PHE A 152 -20.87 3.77 -2.82
C PHE A 152 -21.20 2.48 -2.06
N ALA A 153 -21.21 1.32 -2.70
CA ALA A 153 -21.45 0.05 -2.01
C ALA A 153 -20.20 -0.48 -1.27
N GLU A 154 -19.01 0.00 -1.63
CA GLU A 154 -17.74 -0.37 -0.94
C GLU A 154 -17.63 0.26 0.45
N ALA A 155 -18.20 1.45 0.64
CA ALA A 155 -18.25 2.08 1.96
C ALA A 155 -19.34 1.44 2.83
N ASP A 156 -19.04 1.28 4.12
CA ASP A 156 -19.99 0.80 5.10
C ASP A 156 -21.24 1.69 5.14
N ALA A 157 -22.40 1.03 5.04
CA ALA A 157 -23.71 1.66 4.90
C ALA A 157 -23.89 2.59 3.68
N GLY A 158 -22.93 2.61 2.76
CA GLY A 158 -22.87 3.51 1.62
C GLY A 158 -22.86 4.99 1.98
N GLU A 159 -22.10 5.31 3.02
CA GLU A 159 -21.96 6.65 3.56
C GLU A 159 -20.52 7.15 3.45
N PHE A 160 -20.36 8.36 2.91
CA PHE A 160 -19.11 9.12 2.97
C PHE A 160 -19.33 10.39 3.79
N PHE A 161 -18.25 10.89 4.38
CA PHE A 161 -18.21 12.14 5.11
C PHE A 161 -17.22 13.05 4.40
N LEU A 162 -17.72 14.17 3.87
CA LEU A 162 -16.90 15.22 3.28
C LEU A 162 -16.65 16.29 4.33
N GLU A 163 -15.40 16.47 4.72
CA GLU A 163 -15.00 17.39 5.79
C GLU A 163 -13.93 18.36 5.31
N PRO A 164 -14.15 19.68 5.39
CA PRO A 164 -13.07 20.63 5.15
C PRO A 164 -12.09 20.56 6.31
N VAL A 165 -10.79 20.37 6.02
CA VAL A 165 -9.69 20.37 7.00
C VAL A 165 -8.89 21.65 6.82
N THR A 166 -8.65 22.40 7.89
CA THR A 166 -7.92 23.68 7.80
C THR A 166 -6.66 23.66 8.66
N GLN A 167 -5.49 23.77 8.04
CA GLN A 167 -4.21 23.91 8.73
C GLN A 167 -3.58 25.26 8.39
N GLY A 168 -3.59 26.18 9.37
CA GLY A 168 -3.12 27.55 9.17
C GLY A 168 -4.00 28.32 8.18
N ALA A 169 -3.47 28.61 6.99
CA ALA A 169 -4.17 29.31 5.91
C ALA A 169 -4.53 28.42 4.71
N VAL A 170 -4.22 27.12 4.79
CA VAL A 170 -4.49 26.14 3.74
C VAL A 170 -5.72 25.33 4.13
N THR A 171 -6.58 25.07 3.15
CA THR A 171 -7.77 24.21 3.29
C THR A 171 -7.56 22.96 2.43
N TYR A 172 -8.11 21.85 2.91
CA TYR A 172 -8.08 20.54 2.29
C TYR A 172 -9.49 19.94 2.35
N ASP A 173 -9.76 18.99 1.45
CA ASP A 173 -10.99 18.20 1.46
C ASP A 173 -10.69 16.80 1.96
N TRP A 174 -11.24 16.41 3.10
CA TRP A 174 -11.14 15.05 3.62
C TRP A 174 -12.38 14.25 3.24
N VAL A 175 -12.18 13.20 2.44
CA VAL A 175 -13.18 12.16 2.18
C VAL A 175 -12.94 11.04 3.17
N ARG A 176 -13.81 10.93 4.18
CA ARG A 176 -13.80 9.86 5.18
C ARG A 176 -14.92 8.85 4.90
N PHE A 177 -14.63 7.57 5.09
CA PHE A 177 -15.63 6.50 5.10
C PHE A 177 -15.13 5.34 5.97
N TYR A 178 -15.93 4.30 6.12
CA TYR A 178 -15.58 3.12 6.91
C TYR A 178 -15.64 1.88 6.02
N ALA A 179 -14.78 0.91 6.34
CA ALA A 179 -14.71 -0.39 5.69
C ALA A 179 -14.67 -1.46 6.78
N GLY A 180 -15.84 -1.98 7.16
CA GLY A 180 -15.98 -2.73 8.40
C GLY A 180 -15.80 -1.84 9.64
N ASP A 181 -14.87 -2.22 10.52
CA ASP A 181 -14.49 -1.47 11.72
C ASP A 181 -13.34 -0.48 11.47
N THR A 182 -12.70 -0.54 10.31
CA THR A 182 -11.57 0.32 9.94
C THR A 182 -12.06 1.68 9.43
N GLU A 183 -11.49 2.75 9.96
CA GLU A 183 -11.63 4.09 9.38
C GLU A 183 -10.66 4.25 8.21
N VAL A 184 -11.19 4.64 7.05
CA VAL A 184 -10.41 4.87 5.83
C VAL A 184 -10.76 6.21 5.21
N GLY A 185 -9.85 6.75 4.41
CA GLY A 185 -10.12 8.00 3.72
C GLY A 185 -8.94 8.58 2.99
N THR A 186 -9.18 9.72 2.34
CA THR A 186 -8.13 10.46 1.64
C THR A 186 -8.35 11.95 1.81
N VAL A 187 -7.27 12.67 2.08
CA VAL A 187 -7.25 14.13 2.15
C VAL A 187 -6.68 14.66 0.83
N PHE A 188 -7.43 15.55 0.20
CA PHE A 188 -7.10 16.19 -1.07
C PHE A 188 -6.82 17.68 -0.87
N GLU A 189 -6.06 18.28 -1.79
CA GLU A 189 -6.03 19.74 -1.86
C GLU A 189 -7.41 20.28 -2.23
N ASP A 190 -7.83 21.35 -1.54
CA ASP A 190 -9.16 21.97 -1.68
C ASP A 190 -9.56 22.19 -3.15
N GLY A 191 -10.69 21.59 -3.53
CA GLY A 191 -11.26 21.68 -4.87
C GLY A 191 -10.48 20.94 -5.95
N THR A 192 -9.66 19.94 -5.60
CA THR A 192 -8.90 19.10 -6.55
C THR A 192 -8.98 17.62 -6.19
N THR A 193 -8.51 16.76 -7.10
CA THR A 193 -8.35 15.31 -6.87
C THR A 193 -6.92 14.93 -6.48
N ARG A 194 -6.07 15.89 -6.11
CA ARG A 194 -4.68 15.64 -5.75
C ARG A 194 -4.57 15.24 -4.28
N PRO A 195 -4.27 13.97 -3.95
CA PRO A 195 -4.18 13.55 -2.56
C PRO A 195 -2.90 14.09 -1.92
N VAL A 196 -2.99 14.41 -0.64
CA VAL A 196 -1.87 14.85 0.22
C VAL A 196 -1.63 13.90 1.38
N ALA A 197 -2.67 13.17 1.81
CA ALA A 197 -2.59 12.11 2.80
C ALA A 197 -3.72 11.09 2.58
N SER A 198 -3.54 9.86 3.05
CA SER A 198 -4.61 8.87 3.18
C SER A 198 -4.69 8.35 4.61
N VAL A 199 -5.90 7.96 5.03
CA VAL A 199 -6.18 7.38 6.33
C VAL A 199 -6.38 5.88 6.14
N SER A 200 -5.72 5.06 6.96
CA SER A 200 -5.87 3.61 7.01
C SER A 200 -5.83 3.19 8.47
N ASP A 201 -6.95 2.65 8.96
CA ASP A 201 -7.16 2.27 10.36
C ASP A 201 -6.92 3.40 11.37
N GLY A 202 -7.26 4.63 10.97
CA GLY A 202 -7.04 5.83 11.78
C GLY A 202 -5.63 6.42 11.70
N ASP A 203 -4.67 5.75 11.04
CA ASP A 203 -3.31 6.30 10.83
C ASP A 203 -3.20 7.05 9.52
N LEU A 204 -2.39 8.12 9.50
CA LEU A 204 -2.15 8.93 8.30
C LEU A 204 -0.88 8.51 7.57
N ARG A 205 -1.04 8.24 6.27
CA ARG A 205 0.03 8.07 5.30
C ARG A 205 0.15 9.35 4.49
N GLY A 206 1.33 9.94 4.34
CA GLY A 206 1.54 11.04 3.40
C GLY A 206 1.46 10.53 1.97
N CYS A 207 0.96 11.35 1.05
CA CYS A 207 0.86 11.02 -0.37
C CYS A 207 1.77 11.90 -1.22
N THR A 208 2.53 11.28 -2.13
CA THR A 208 3.22 12.02 -3.20
C THR A 208 2.34 12.15 -4.41
N ALA A 209 2.14 13.38 -4.88
CA ALA A 209 1.51 13.60 -6.16
C ALA A 209 2.45 13.14 -7.29
N PRO A 210 1.93 12.49 -8.36
CA PRO A 210 2.71 12.03 -9.50
C PRO A 210 3.67 13.05 -10.11
N ASP A 211 3.29 14.32 -10.11
CA ASP A 211 4.02 15.41 -10.77
C ASP A 211 4.73 16.35 -9.80
N ALA A 212 4.70 16.08 -8.49
CA ALA A 212 5.42 16.91 -7.55
C ALA A 212 6.93 16.65 -7.73
N PRO A 213 7.74 17.65 -8.17
CA PRO A 213 9.18 17.51 -8.06
C PRO A 213 9.48 17.27 -6.59
N SER A 214 10.18 16.16 -6.30
CA SER A 214 10.62 15.81 -4.94
C SER A 214 11.08 17.08 -4.23
N PRO A 215 10.39 17.52 -3.15
CA PRO A 215 10.67 18.81 -2.51
C PRO A 215 12.09 18.89 -1.95
N ASP A 216 12.72 17.73 -1.76
CA ASP A 216 14.12 17.61 -1.41
C ASP A 216 14.94 17.17 -2.63
N GLY A 217 15.74 18.10 -3.14
CA GLY A 217 16.99 17.69 -3.78
C GLY A 217 17.79 16.80 -2.82
N PRO A 218 18.63 15.87 -3.30
CA PRO A 218 19.12 14.74 -2.50
C PRO A 218 19.96 15.23 -1.31
N THR A 219 19.29 15.48 -0.20
CA THR A 219 19.89 15.33 1.12
C THR A 219 20.17 13.84 1.22
N PRO A 220 21.42 13.41 1.46
CA PRO A 220 21.65 12.01 1.73
C PRO A 220 20.86 11.70 2.99
N ALA A 221 19.70 11.06 2.80
CA ALA A 221 18.95 10.50 3.90
C ALA A 221 19.95 9.63 4.69
N PRO A 222 19.90 9.62 6.02
CA PRO A 222 20.46 8.48 6.73
C PRO A 222 19.93 7.24 6.01
N THR A 223 20.82 6.31 5.67
CA THR A 223 20.44 5.06 5.01
C THR A 223 19.65 4.25 6.03
N THR A 224 18.41 4.65 6.28
CA THR A 224 17.41 3.82 6.91
C THR A 224 17.22 2.68 5.93
N GLU A 225 17.69 1.50 6.29
CA GLU A 225 17.36 0.30 5.53
C GLU A 225 15.83 0.24 5.44
N SER A 226 15.30 0.32 4.23
CA SER A 226 13.88 0.13 3.99
C SER A 226 13.62 -1.37 3.90
N TYR A 227 12.59 -1.82 4.60
CA TYR A 227 12.15 -3.20 4.63
C TYR A 227 10.83 -3.32 3.88
N ILE A 228 10.73 -4.32 3.00
CA ILE A 228 9.46 -4.75 2.41
C ILE A 228 9.08 -6.04 3.10
N CYS A 229 7.91 -6.06 3.75
CA CYS A 229 7.33 -7.25 4.33
C CYS A 229 6.19 -7.74 3.42
N ASP A 230 6.31 -8.98 2.94
CA ASP A 230 5.35 -9.60 2.03
C ASP A 230 5.16 -11.10 2.36
N TYR A 231 4.11 -11.72 1.83
CA TYR A 231 3.83 -13.16 2.00
C TYR A 231 4.78 -14.05 1.16
N ALA A 232 6.00 -13.57 0.84
CA ALA A 232 7.00 -14.42 0.22
C ALA A 232 7.43 -15.53 1.19
N PRO A 233 7.93 -16.67 0.66
CA PRO A 233 8.39 -17.76 1.50
C PRO A 233 9.45 -17.32 2.52
N HIS A 234 9.17 -17.55 3.80
CA HIS A 234 10.05 -17.26 4.93
C HIS A 234 10.34 -18.53 5.75
N PRO A 235 11.37 -18.54 6.61
CA PRO A 235 11.71 -19.74 7.39
C PRO A 235 10.79 -19.99 8.60
N PHE A 236 9.98 -19.01 8.99
CA PHE A 236 9.07 -19.08 10.15
C PHE A 236 7.80 -19.88 9.84
N ALA A 237 7.08 -20.28 10.89
CA ALA A 237 5.72 -20.77 10.74
C ALA A 237 4.79 -19.64 10.28
N ASP A 238 3.68 -19.98 9.62
CA ASP A 238 2.73 -18.98 9.09
C ASP A 238 2.01 -18.21 10.21
N PHE A 239 1.96 -18.78 11.42
CA PHE A 239 1.28 -18.19 12.57
C PHE A 239 2.18 -18.10 13.80
N SER A 240 2.01 -17.04 14.59
CA SER A 240 2.80 -16.75 15.79
C SER A 240 2.61 -17.79 16.89
N TYR A 241 1.42 -18.39 17.01
CA TYR A 241 1.15 -19.45 17.98
C TYR A 241 1.90 -20.76 17.69
N ASP A 242 2.40 -20.93 16.45
CA ASP A 242 3.25 -22.06 16.05
C ASP A 242 4.75 -21.77 16.28
N LEU A 243 5.11 -20.54 16.66
CA LEU A 243 6.48 -20.21 17.10
C LEU A 243 6.69 -20.78 18.50
N GLU A 244 7.68 -21.65 18.68
CA GLU A 244 8.06 -22.21 19.98
C GLU A 244 9.20 -21.37 20.60
N PRO A 245 8.92 -20.41 21.50
CA PRO A 245 9.97 -19.60 22.10
C PRO A 245 10.81 -20.42 23.09
N GLY A 246 12.13 -20.35 22.96
CA GLY A 246 13.08 -21.03 23.84
C GLY A 246 13.32 -20.27 25.16
N ALA A 247 13.25 -18.94 25.14
CA ALA A 247 13.33 -18.08 26.32
C ALA A 247 12.44 -16.85 26.15
N ARG A 248 11.99 -16.25 27.25
CA ARG A 248 11.18 -15.03 27.28
C ARG A 248 11.68 -14.10 28.37
N ALA A 249 11.81 -12.82 28.03
CA ALA A 249 11.96 -11.71 28.95
C ALA A 249 10.83 -10.71 28.69
N THR A 250 10.38 -10.02 29.74
CA THR A 250 9.39 -8.95 29.62
C THR A 250 10.04 -7.68 30.15
N TYR A 251 9.91 -6.59 29.40
CA TYR A 251 10.44 -5.28 29.75
C TYR A 251 9.29 -4.31 29.83
N ALA A 252 9.18 -3.61 30.96
CA ALA A 252 8.20 -2.56 31.15
C ALA A 252 8.85 -1.18 31.00
N ARG A 253 8.03 -0.18 30.65
CA ARG A 253 8.46 1.23 30.57
C ARG A 253 9.16 1.73 31.85
N SER A 254 8.76 1.23 33.01
CA SER A 254 9.40 1.59 34.29
C SER A 254 10.87 1.16 34.39
N ASP A 255 11.28 0.18 33.57
CA ASP A 255 12.55 -0.53 33.66
C ASP A 255 13.47 -0.19 32.48
N VAL A 256 13.16 0.87 31.72
CA VAL A 256 13.92 1.32 30.53
C VAL A 256 15.43 1.45 30.79
N ALA A 257 15.83 1.87 31.99
CA ALA A 257 17.23 2.01 32.35
C ALA A 257 17.99 0.68 32.51
N ASP A 258 17.27 -0.43 32.67
CA ASP A 258 17.81 -1.78 32.90
C ASP A 258 17.73 -2.68 31.66
N ILE A 259 17.14 -2.19 30.56
CA ILE A 259 17.03 -2.93 29.30
C ILE A 259 18.42 -3.07 28.65
N PRO A 260 18.85 -4.28 28.24
CA PRO A 260 20.10 -4.45 27.50
C PRO A 260 20.11 -3.58 26.24
N GLU A 261 21.27 -2.99 25.91
CA GLU A 261 21.41 -2.04 24.80
C GLU A 261 20.83 -2.56 23.47
N VAL A 262 21.17 -3.78 23.06
CA VAL A 262 20.64 -4.38 21.81
C VAL A 262 19.13 -4.61 21.86
N THR A 263 18.58 -4.95 23.03
CA THR A 263 17.14 -5.13 23.21
C THR A 263 16.41 -3.79 23.15
N ALA A 264 16.99 -2.74 23.73
CA ALA A 264 16.50 -1.38 23.62
C ALA A 264 16.48 -0.91 22.15
N GLU A 265 17.54 -1.21 21.39
CA GLU A 265 17.60 -0.92 19.96
C GLU A 265 16.55 -1.69 19.15
N GLN A 266 16.33 -2.98 19.45
CA GLN A 266 15.29 -3.80 18.80
C GLN A 266 13.88 -3.31 19.12
N ILE A 267 13.57 -2.97 20.37
CA ILE A 267 12.27 -2.39 20.76
C ILE A 267 12.03 -1.08 20.00
N PHE A 268 13.03 -0.20 19.97
CA PHE A 268 12.92 1.05 19.24
C PHE A 268 12.76 0.83 17.73
N ALA A 269 13.55 -0.07 17.14
CA ALA A 269 13.43 -0.41 15.72
C ALA A 269 12.05 -1.00 15.38
N ALA A 270 11.49 -1.85 16.25
CA ALA A 270 10.17 -2.43 16.07
C ALA A 270 9.08 -1.35 16.06
N ALA A 271 9.11 -0.47 17.07
CA ALA A 271 8.15 0.63 17.19
C ALA A 271 8.24 1.63 16.03
N ARG A 272 9.45 1.88 15.52
CA ARG A 272 9.65 2.72 14.34
C ARG A 272 9.14 2.09 13.06
N HIS A 273 9.37 0.78 12.88
CA HIS A 273 8.95 0.05 11.68
C HIS A 273 7.44 -0.05 11.60
N ARG A 274 6.77 -0.38 12.71
CA ARG A 274 5.33 -0.66 12.73
C ARG A 274 4.47 0.59 12.95
N ASP A 275 4.82 1.43 13.92
CA ASP A 275 3.94 2.49 14.44
C ASP A 275 4.52 3.90 14.19
N GLY A 276 5.49 4.02 13.28
CA GLY A 276 5.97 5.31 12.80
C GLY A 276 6.67 6.17 13.85
N VAL A 277 7.16 5.58 14.95
CA VAL A 277 7.89 6.34 15.99
C VAL A 277 9.01 7.18 15.36
N ALA A 278 9.06 8.46 15.72
CA ALA A 278 10.01 9.39 15.12
C ALA A 278 11.47 8.94 15.34
N ALA A 279 12.32 9.15 14.34
CA ALA A 279 13.72 8.70 14.39
C ALA A 279 14.55 9.34 15.50
N ASP A 280 14.13 10.52 16.00
CA ASP A 280 14.74 11.26 17.09
C ASP A 280 14.00 11.12 18.43
N ALA A 281 12.95 10.28 18.49
CA ALA A 281 12.28 9.94 19.73
C ALA A 281 13.22 9.15 20.66
N ASP A 282 12.88 9.14 21.95
CA ASP A 282 13.58 8.30 22.92
C ASP A 282 12.91 6.92 23.04
N LEU A 283 13.57 5.99 23.71
CA LEU A 283 13.02 4.65 23.93
C LEU A 283 11.71 4.68 24.73
N VAL A 284 11.45 5.74 25.51
CA VAL A 284 10.20 5.85 26.27
C VAL A 284 9.00 6.02 25.33
N ALA A 285 9.16 6.76 24.24
CA ALA A 285 8.14 6.90 23.20
C ALA A 285 7.78 5.57 22.53
N ALA A 286 8.75 4.65 22.40
CA ALA A 286 8.48 3.32 21.87
C ALA A 286 7.57 2.48 22.78
N PHE A 287 7.47 2.78 24.08
CA PHE A 287 6.53 2.09 24.98
C PHE A 287 5.10 2.63 24.88
N ASP A 288 4.92 3.85 24.38
CA ASP A 288 3.58 4.47 24.25
C ASP A 288 2.72 3.77 23.18
N ILE A 289 3.30 2.93 22.31
CA ILE A 289 2.57 2.16 21.27
C ILE A 289 1.93 0.88 21.82
N SER A 290 2.34 0.43 23.01
CA SER A 290 1.81 -0.78 23.63
C SER A 290 0.75 -0.43 24.66
N ASP A 291 -0.36 -1.17 24.63
CA ASP A 291 -1.48 -1.00 25.58
C ASP A 291 -1.06 -1.06 27.06
N ASP A 292 -0.07 -1.91 27.37
CA ASP A 292 0.36 -2.20 28.74
C ASP A 292 1.70 -1.52 29.10
N ASP A 293 2.23 -0.61 28.26
CA ASP A 293 3.58 -0.06 28.42
C ASP A 293 4.64 -1.19 28.58
N GLU A 294 4.47 -2.33 27.89
CA GLU A 294 5.30 -3.54 28.03
C GLU A 294 5.63 -4.19 26.68
N PHE A 295 6.87 -4.67 26.55
CA PHE A 295 7.29 -5.56 25.45
C PHE A 295 7.76 -6.90 26.01
N ASP A 296 7.33 -7.98 25.38
CA ASP A 296 7.97 -9.28 25.50
C ASP A 296 9.06 -9.43 24.46
N VAL A 297 10.23 -9.91 24.86
CA VAL A 297 11.29 -10.32 23.94
C VAL A 297 11.51 -11.82 24.09
N LEU A 298 11.16 -12.54 23.02
CA LEU A 298 11.20 -13.99 22.96
C LEU A 298 12.38 -14.44 22.09
N ARG A 299 13.23 -15.33 22.61
CA ARG A 299 14.29 -15.95 21.82
C ARG A 299 13.72 -17.14 21.05
N LEU A 300 13.81 -17.10 19.73
CA LEU A 300 13.39 -18.17 18.83
C LEU A 300 14.60 -18.96 18.31
N GLU A 301 14.40 -20.24 18.02
CA GLU A 301 15.36 -21.07 17.29
C GLU A 301 14.66 -21.74 16.11
N VAL A 302 15.00 -21.32 14.89
CA VAL A 302 14.36 -21.81 13.65
C VAL A 302 15.44 -22.25 12.68
N GLY A 303 15.43 -23.54 12.31
CA GLY A 303 16.41 -24.10 11.38
C GLY A 303 17.87 -24.05 11.88
N GLY A 304 18.09 -23.91 13.19
CA GLY A 304 19.41 -23.75 13.81
C GLY A 304 19.96 -22.32 13.79
N ALA A 305 19.19 -21.35 13.30
CA ALA A 305 19.44 -19.92 13.48
C ALA A 305 18.65 -19.40 14.70
N GLN A 306 19.15 -18.33 15.31
CA GLN A 306 18.51 -17.69 16.46
C GLN A 306 17.95 -16.33 16.05
N TYR A 307 16.80 -15.99 16.63
CA TYR A 307 16.09 -14.75 16.38
C TYR A 307 15.55 -14.17 17.68
N ASP A 308 15.34 -12.86 17.70
CA ASP A 308 14.63 -12.16 18.77
C ASP A 308 13.29 -11.67 18.25
N TRP A 309 12.20 -12.12 18.87
CA TRP A 309 10.86 -11.63 18.60
C TRP A 309 10.49 -10.60 19.66
N VAL A 310 10.41 -9.33 19.26
CA VAL A 310 9.85 -8.25 20.06
C VAL A 310 8.34 -8.24 19.84
N ARG A 311 7.58 -8.48 20.90
CA ARG A 311 6.13 -8.64 20.88
C ARG A 311 5.46 -7.65 21.84
N TRP A 312 4.34 -7.09 21.41
CA TRP A 312 3.44 -6.30 22.26
C TRP A 312 1.98 -6.51 21.84
N TRP A 313 1.07 -5.89 22.59
CA TRP A 313 -0.35 -5.85 22.27
C TRP A 313 -0.75 -4.41 21.93
N ALA A 314 -1.52 -4.27 20.87
CA ALA A 314 -2.22 -3.05 20.48
C ALA A 314 -3.72 -3.40 20.39
N GLY A 315 -4.51 -2.98 21.38
CA GLY A 315 -5.84 -3.50 21.59
C GLY A 315 -5.86 -5.01 21.88
N ASP A 316 -6.68 -5.75 21.14
CA ASP A 316 -6.74 -7.21 21.17
C ASP A 316 -5.84 -7.89 20.13
N THR A 317 -5.04 -7.10 19.40
CA THR A 317 -4.17 -7.58 18.34
C THR A 317 -2.76 -7.88 18.86
N GLU A 318 -2.26 -9.09 18.61
CA GLU A 318 -0.85 -9.42 18.84
C GLU A 318 -0.02 -8.86 17.69
N VAL A 319 0.96 -8.01 18.03
CA VAL A 319 1.87 -7.38 17.08
C VAL A 319 3.31 -7.73 17.46
N GLY A 320 4.19 -7.84 16.47
CA GLY A 320 5.59 -8.03 16.75
C GLY A 320 6.51 -7.94 15.55
N ILE A 321 7.80 -7.81 15.83
CA ILE A 321 8.86 -7.82 14.84
C ILE A 321 9.89 -8.87 15.22
N ILE A 322 10.29 -9.69 14.25
CA ILE A 322 11.35 -10.69 14.40
C ILE A 322 12.63 -10.11 13.82
N PHE A 323 13.68 -10.15 14.63
CA PHE A 323 15.03 -9.73 14.29
C PHE A 323 15.99 -10.91 14.22
N ASP A 324 17.06 -10.77 13.43
CA ASP A 324 18.25 -11.58 13.65
C ASP A 324 18.71 -11.44 15.12
N ALA A 325 19.04 -12.56 15.76
CA ALA A 325 19.47 -12.57 17.16
C ALA A 325 20.62 -11.58 17.44
N ASP A 326 20.46 -10.76 18.49
CA ASP A 326 21.44 -9.76 18.91
C ASP A 326 21.78 -8.72 17.81
N ALA A 327 20.84 -8.46 16.90
CA ALA A 327 20.92 -7.45 15.86
C ALA A 327 19.58 -6.73 15.64
N VAL A 328 19.59 -5.63 14.88
CA VAL A 328 18.38 -4.85 14.50
C VAL A 328 17.91 -5.12 13.06
N SER A 329 18.43 -6.17 12.44
CA SER A 329 18.04 -6.61 11.09
C SER A 329 16.67 -7.30 11.16
N ILE A 330 15.66 -6.69 10.55
CA ILE A 330 14.28 -7.21 10.54
C ILE A 330 14.17 -8.35 9.52
N VAL A 331 13.61 -9.48 9.96
CA VAL A 331 13.44 -10.69 9.12
C VAL A 331 11.99 -11.10 8.94
N ALA A 332 11.10 -10.69 9.85
CA ALA A 332 9.66 -10.89 9.72
C ALA A 332 8.88 -9.92 10.61
N GLU A 333 7.61 -9.78 10.29
CA GLU A 333 6.62 -8.98 11.00
C GLU A 333 5.44 -9.86 11.38
N ILE A 334 4.80 -9.54 12.50
CA ILE A 334 3.62 -10.22 13.02
C ILE A 334 2.51 -9.20 13.21
N GLY A 335 1.35 -9.49 12.61
CA GLY A 335 0.10 -8.76 12.83
C GLY A 335 -1.07 -9.71 12.88
N ASP A 336 -1.89 -9.61 13.92
CA ASP A 336 -3.01 -10.54 14.20
C ASP A 336 -2.61 -12.01 14.09
N GLN A 337 -1.48 -12.35 14.73
CA GLN A 337 -0.88 -13.69 14.74
C GLN A 337 -0.36 -14.20 13.39
N GLU A 338 -0.54 -13.50 12.28
CA GLU A 338 0.07 -13.89 11.00
C GLU A 338 1.54 -13.47 10.95
N VAL A 339 2.41 -14.34 10.45
CA VAL A 339 3.83 -14.03 10.24
C VAL A 339 4.06 -13.71 8.77
N ILE A 340 4.69 -12.56 8.50
CA ILE A 340 4.99 -12.05 7.16
C ILE A 340 6.50 -11.86 7.05
N GLY A 341 7.12 -12.35 5.98
CA GLY A 341 8.57 -12.28 5.80
C GLY A 341 9.02 -10.90 5.35
N CYS A 342 10.12 -10.40 5.90
CA CYS A 342 10.68 -9.09 5.54
C CYS A 342 12.03 -9.21 4.82
N ARG A 343 12.31 -8.27 3.91
CA ARG A 343 13.58 -8.15 3.20
C ARG A 343 13.96 -6.70 2.96
N THR A 344 15.26 -6.41 2.99
CA THR A 344 15.80 -5.09 2.63
C THR A 344 15.59 -4.80 1.14
N THR A 345 15.28 -3.55 0.79
CA THR A 345 15.12 -3.09 -0.61
C THR A 345 16.41 -3.07 -1.43
N ASP A 346 17.57 -3.12 -0.78
CA ASP A 346 18.90 -2.90 -1.40
C ASP A 346 19.50 -4.14 -2.09
N ARG A 347 18.70 -5.14 -2.48
CA ARG A 347 19.16 -6.36 -3.17
C ARG A 347 18.45 -6.67 -4.47
#